data_AF-A0A0B7NIS2-F1
#
_entry.id   AF-A0A0B7NIS2-F1
#
_cell.length_a   1.000
_cell.length_b   1.000
_cell.length_c   1.000
_cell.angle_alpha   90.00
_cell.angle_beta   90.00
_cell.angle_gamma   90.00
#
_symmetry.space_group_name_H-M   'P 1'
#
loop_
_entity.id
_entity.type
_entity.pdbx_description
1 polymer ?
#
loop_
_entity_poly.entity_id
_entity_poly.type
_entity_poly.pdbx_seq_one_letter_code
_entity_poly.pdbx_strand_id
1 'polypeptide(L)'
;MINLLPNEIFWLVLDHLEYKDIENLQAILCLSKSALLYIQKHYRFHYKINSLLRLFEAITPSERQSKDTKLKFSQQILQHICSQVEILPKLEHRTKFTELLDILQQLIVARILSEDSKAGIEQDYANLCLEIRSSYLHTPAIRILHDPKYRRRSTKHPLAPFLPRDYTHVWRRHCSTPHTHIHTRFALFFGSLFDITSLYLESSLDGSFEECVREALVTGNVEDLLIMCVAADRPVDVDHMCMMVTHAGEQLRHYLETMDTWITTEPTPQQELRMQQNEQHQLIQNAQDSDAQLSSQPPEWLIPDRYKVHPDTILRLKVIDE
;
A
#
# COMPACT_ATOMS: atom_id res chain seq x y z
N MET A 1 3.77 20.25 -31.07
CA MET A 1 2.56 21.05 -31.37
C MET A 1 1.91 21.62 -30.11
N ILE A 2 1.91 20.92 -28.96
CA ILE A 2 1.34 21.40 -27.68
C ILE A 2 1.92 22.76 -27.22
N ASN A 3 3.20 23.01 -27.48
CA ASN A 3 3.91 24.24 -27.07
C ASN A 3 3.43 25.53 -27.78
N LEU A 4 2.54 25.41 -28.77
CA LEU A 4 1.97 26.52 -29.53
C LEU A 4 0.50 26.79 -29.14
N LEU A 5 -0.07 25.99 -28.24
CA LEU A 5 -1.45 26.18 -27.79
C LEU A 5 -1.55 27.43 -26.90
N PRO A 6 -2.61 28.25 -27.04
CA PRO A 6 -2.99 29.23 -26.04
C PRO A 6 -3.12 28.58 -24.66
N ASN A 7 -2.78 29.31 -23.59
CA ASN A 7 -2.79 28.78 -22.23
C ASN A 7 -4.15 28.19 -21.85
N GLU A 8 -5.24 28.79 -22.31
CA GLU A 8 -6.61 28.35 -22.05
C GLU A 8 -6.87 26.96 -22.65
N ILE A 9 -6.43 26.72 -23.88
CA ILE A 9 -6.58 25.41 -24.55
C ILE A 9 -5.63 24.39 -23.92
N PHE A 10 -4.42 24.82 -23.57
CA PHE A 10 -3.47 23.95 -22.87
C PHE A 10 -4.03 23.47 -21.53
N TRP A 11 -4.69 24.35 -20.76
CA TRP A 11 -5.30 23.99 -19.49
C TRP A 11 -6.43 22.98 -19.62
N LEU A 12 -7.25 23.10 -20.67
CA LEU A 12 -8.26 22.07 -20.97
C LEU A 12 -7.63 20.70 -21.23
N VAL A 13 -6.45 20.64 -21.84
CA VAL A 13 -5.71 19.38 -21.99
C VAL A 13 -5.23 18.89 -20.62
N LEU A 14 -4.72 19.78 -19.77
CA LEU A 14 -4.26 19.42 -18.42
C LEU A 14 -5.38 18.92 -17.51
N ASP A 15 -6.63 19.40 -17.69
CA ASP A 15 -7.80 18.92 -16.94
C ASP A 15 -8.09 17.42 -17.17
N HIS A 16 -7.55 16.83 -18.24
CA HIS A 16 -7.68 15.41 -18.55
C HIS A 16 -6.47 14.56 -18.13
N LEU A 17 -5.46 15.17 -17.52
CA LEU A 17 -4.23 14.49 -17.11
C LEU A 17 -4.20 14.30 -15.59
N GLU A 18 -3.59 13.21 -15.14
CA GLU A 18 -3.32 13.01 -13.72
C GLU A 18 -2.13 13.86 -13.26
N TYR A 19 -2.02 14.08 -11.95
CA TYR A 19 -0.93 14.87 -11.36
C TYR A 19 0.46 14.44 -11.87
N LYS A 20 0.71 13.13 -11.93
CA LYS A 20 2.00 12.56 -12.34
C LYS A 20 2.33 12.89 -13.80
N ASP A 21 1.35 12.85 -14.68
CA ASP A 21 1.54 13.19 -16.09
C ASP A 21 1.89 14.67 -16.26
N ILE A 22 1.19 15.54 -15.52
CA ILE A 22 1.46 16.98 -15.54
C ILE A 22 2.81 17.30 -14.91
N GLU A 23 3.24 16.55 -13.88
CA GLU A 23 4.59 16.68 -13.31
C GLU A 23 5.67 16.35 -14.34
N ASN A 24 5.49 15.29 -15.13
CA ASN A 24 6.42 14.91 -16.19
C ASN A 24 6.55 16.00 -17.27
N LEU A 25 5.48 16.75 -17.55
CA LEU A 25 5.53 17.89 -18.48
C LEU A 25 6.47 19.01 -18.01
N GLN A 26 6.83 19.06 -16.72
CA GLN A 26 7.80 20.03 -16.22
C GLN A 26 9.22 19.80 -16.75
N ALA A 27 9.56 18.56 -17.15
CA ALA A 27 10.84 18.25 -17.78
C ALA A 27 10.97 18.89 -19.19
N ILE A 28 9.83 19.25 -19.80
CA ILE A 28 9.79 19.89 -21.11
C ILE A 28 9.87 21.41 -20.91
N LEU A 29 11.03 21.99 -21.22
CA LEU A 29 11.36 23.39 -20.91
C LEU A 29 10.27 24.41 -21.29
N CYS A 30 9.66 24.25 -22.47
CA CYS A 30 8.62 25.14 -22.98
C CYS A 30 7.24 24.97 -22.33
N LEU A 31 6.97 23.84 -21.67
CA LEU A 31 5.70 23.58 -20.97
C LEU A 31 5.82 23.77 -19.46
N SER A 32 7.05 23.76 -18.93
CA SER A 32 7.36 23.79 -17.50
C SER A 32 6.60 24.87 -16.72
N LYS A 33 6.65 26.13 -17.18
CA LYS A 33 6.03 27.26 -16.47
C LYS A 33 4.51 27.15 -16.41
N SER A 34 3.86 26.78 -17.52
CA SER A 34 2.40 26.66 -17.58
C SER A 34 1.91 25.44 -16.80
N ALA A 35 2.61 24.29 -16.89
CA ALA A 35 2.31 23.10 -16.10
C ALA A 35 2.49 23.34 -14.59
N LEU A 36 3.56 24.04 -14.19
CA LEU A 36 3.79 24.42 -12.80
C LEU A 36 2.68 25.31 -12.25
N LEU A 37 2.27 26.33 -13.03
CA LEU A 37 1.21 27.25 -12.60
C LEU A 37 -0.14 26.52 -12.47
N TYR A 38 -0.43 25.58 -13.38
CA TYR A 38 -1.60 24.72 -13.30
C TYR A 38 -1.57 23.83 -12.04
N ILE A 39 -0.46 23.13 -11.78
CA ILE A 39 -0.27 22.30 -10.58
C ILE A 39 -0.45 23.11 -9.30
N GLN A 40 0.13 24.31 -9.22
CA GLN A 40 -0.01 25.19 -8.04
C GLN A 40 -1.46 25.62 -7.81
N LYS A 41 -2.29 25.69 -8.85
CA LYS A 41 -3.68 26.10 -8.74
C LYS A 41 -4.61 24.93 -8.44
N HIS A 42 -4.46 23.81 -9.15
CA HIS A 42 -5.40 22.68 -9.14
C HIS A 42 -4.95 21.51 -8.24
N TYR A 43 -3.64 21.30 -8.09
CA TYR A 43 -3.05 20.23 -7.29
C TYR A 43 -2.25 20.78 -6.09
N ARG A 44 -2.85 21.73 -5.36
CA ARG A 44 -2.19 22.48 -4.26
C ARG A 44 -1.55 21.58 -3.20
N PHE A 45 -2.25 20.55 -2.76
CA PHE A 45 -1.72 19.63 -1.75
C PHE A 45 -0.53 18.85 -2.28
N HIS A 46 -0.67 18.22 -3.45
CA HIS A 46 0.42 17.50 -4.12
C HIS A 46 1.65 18.39 -4.29
N TYR A 47 1.48 19.62 -4.79
CA TYR A 47 2.57 20.58 -4.95
C TYR A 47 3.30 20.87 -3.63
N LYS A 48 2.56 21.16 -2.55
CA LYS A 48 3.16 21.48 -1.25
C LYS A 48 3.89 20.30 -0.65
N ILE A 49 3.29 19.11 -0.64
CA ILE A 49 3.92 17.90 -0.14
C ILE A 49 5.15 17.57 -0.97
N ASN A 50 5.02 17.58 -2.30
CA ASN A 50 6.13 17.29 -3.19
C ASN A 50 7.29 18.28 -3.00
N SER A 51 7.00 19.58 -2.80
CA SER A 51 8.01 20.59 -2.43
C SER A 51 8.66 20.29 -1.09
N LEU A 52 7.91 19.86 -0.08
CA LEU A 52 8.48 19.47 1.23
C LEU A 52 9.38 18.25 1.11
N LEU A 53 8.99 17.25 0.32
CA LEU A 53 9.81 16.07 0.08
C LEU A 53 11.10 16.44 -0.68
N ARG A 54 11.06 17.35 -1.67
CA ARG A 54 12.28 17.87 -2.33
C ARG A 54 13.17 18.64 -1.36
N LEU A 55 12.60 19.42 -0.44
CA LEU A 55 13.36 20.12 0.59
C LEU A 55 14.04 19.13 1.55
N PHE A 56 13.33 18.07 1.94
CA PHE A 56 13.90 17.00 2.74
C PHE A 56 15.09 16.35 2.02
N GLU A 57 14.95 16.01 0.74
CA GLU A 57 16.03 15.42 -0.08
C GLU A 57 17.23 16.35 -0.32
N ALA A 58 17.01 17.67 -0.34
CA ALA A 58 18.06 18.66 -0.55
C ALA A 58 18.97 18.84 0.68
N ILE A 59 18.50 18.44 1.87
CA ILE A 59 19.25 18.47 3.13
C ILE A 59 20.32 17.36 3.14
N THR A 60 21.41 17.57 3.87
CA THR A 60 22.48 16.58 3.96
C THR A 60 22.02 15.29 4.65
N PRO A 61 22.57 14.10 4.31
CA PRO A 61 22.17 12.84 4.92
C PRO A 61 22.26 12.84 6.46
N SER A 62 23.32 13.41 7.02
CA SER A 62 23.51 13.50 8.48
C SER A 62 22.41 14.33 9.16
N GLU A 63 21.99 15.43 8.52
CA GLU A 63 20.90 16.26 9.03
C GLU A 63 19.54 15.59 8.87
N ARG A 64 19.32 14.80 7.80
CA ARG A 64 18.08 14.02 7.62
C ARG A 64 17.92 12.94 8.68
N GLN A 65 19.01 12.35 9.13
CA GLN A 65 18.99 11.34 10.20
C GLN A 65 18.70 11.94 11.59
N SER A 66 18.90 13.26 11.76
CA SER A 66 18.59 13.96 13.01
C SER A 66 17.10 13.83 13.37
N LYS A 67 16.84 13.52 14.64
CA LYS A 67 15.49 13.41 15.19
C LYS A 67 14.69 14.70 15.02
N ASP A 68 15.32 15.86 15.23
CA ASP A 68 14.65 17.16 15.15
C ASP A 68 14.21 17.48 13.72
N THR A 69 15.05 17.16 12.73
CA THR A 69 14.71 17.33 11.31
C THR A 69 13.51 16.46 10.95
N LYS A 70 13.54 15.17 11.28
CA LYS A 70 12.43 14.24 10.99
C LYS A 70 11.15 14.69 11.65
N LEU A 71 11.19 15.09 12.92
CA LEU A 71 10.05 15.61 13.66
C LEU A 71 9.49 16.89 13.03
N LYS A 72 10.36 17.80 12.59
CA LYS A 72 9.94 19.03 11.91
C LYS A 72 9.20 18.73 10.60
N PHE A 73 9.74 17.86 9.75
CA PHE A 73 9.09 17.49 8.49
C PHE A 73 7.79 16.71 8.74
N SER A 74 7.78 15.77 9.69
CA SER A 74 6.59 14.99 10.03
C SER A 74 5.45 15.89 10.51
N GLN A 75 5.74 16.87 11.37
CA GLN A 75 4.78 17.84 11.85
C GLN A 75 4.25 18.74 10.72
N GLN A 76 5.11 19.23 9.83
CA GLN A 76 4.69 20.05 8.69
C GLN A 76 3.76 19.29 7.75
N ILE A 77 4.09 18.03 7.44
CA ILE A 77 3.28 17.15 6.61
C ILE A 77 1.91 16.92 7.26
N LEU A 78 1.89 16.51 8.53
CA LEU A 78 0.64 16.27 9.27
C LEU A 78 -0.20 17.52 9.41
N GLN A 79 0.42 18.68 9.66
CA GLN A 79 -0.29 19.97 9.73
C GLN A 79 -0.92 20.35 8.39
N HIS A 80 -0.24 20.07 7.27
CA HIS A 80 -0.84 20.29 5.95
C HIS A 80 -2.05 19.39 5.70
N ILE A 81 -2.01 18.13 6.12
CA ILE A 81 -3.19 17.25 6.06
C ILE A 81 -4.30 17.81 6.94
N CYS A 82 -4.02 18.08 8.22
CA CYS A 82 -5.03 18.54 9.17
C CYS A 82 -5.69 19.84 8.73
N SER A 83 -4.92 20.85 8.29
CA SER A 83 -5.47 22.13 7.83
C SER A 83 -6.38 22.02 6.61
N GLN A 84 -6.18 21.03 5.74
CA GLN A 84 -7.07 20.76 4.60
C GLN A 84 -8.34 20.02 5.01
N VAL A 85 -8.25 19.19 6.05
CA VAL A 85 -9.39 18.41 6.55
C VAL A 85 -10.28 19.27 7.45
N GLU A 86 -9.70 20.12 8.30
CA GLU A 86 -10.42 20.98 9.26
C GLU A 86 -11.37 21.99 8.60
N ILE A 87 -11.10 22.42 7.37
CA ILE A 87 -11.97 23.34 6.63
C ILE A 87 -13.24 22.66 6.09
N LEU A 88 -13.29 21.33 6.10
CA LEU A 88 -14.41 20.55 5.58
C LEU A 88 -15.45 20.22 6.67
N PRO A 89 -16.68 19.83 6.30
CA PRO A 89 -17.65 19.27 7.22
C PRO A 89 -17.14 17.98 7.88
N LYS A 90 -17.51 17.74 9.15
CA LYS A 90 -17.07 16.56 9.94
C LYS A 90 -17.33 15.21 9.27
N LEU A 91 -18.39 15.11 8.45
CA LEU A 91 -18.74 13.88 7.75
C LEU A 91 -17.72 13.51 6.66
N GLU A 92 -17.01 14.50 6.10
CA GLU A 92 -16.01 14.31 5.04
C GLU A 92 -14.60 14.12 5.60
N HIS A 93 -14.41 14.35 6.91
CA HIS A 93 -13.07 14.39 7.51
C HIS A 93 -12.29 13.11 7.30
N ARG A 94 -12.90 11.96 7.60
CA ARG A 94 -12.26 10.65 7.46
C ARG A 94 -11.82 10.40 6.02
N THR A 95 -12.75 10.51 5.07
CA THR A 95 -12.48 10.25 3.65
C THR A 95 -11.39 11.17 3.12
N LYS A 96 -11.45 12.48 3.43
CA LYS A 96 -10.42 13.43 3.00
C LYS A 96 -9.06 13.13 3.63
N PHE A 97 -9.03 12.79 4.92
CA PHE A 97 -7.78 12.46 5.60
C PHE A 97 -7.12 11.24 4.96
N THR A 98 -7.90 10.18 4.68
CA THR A 98 -7.42 8.98 3.98
C THR A 98 -6.91 9.33 2.57
N GLU A 99 -7.67 10.08 1.78
CA GLU A 99 -7.25 10.52 0.43
C GLU A 99 -5.91 11.26 0.45
N LEU A 100 -5.73 12.19 1.40
CA LEU A 100 -4.48 12.98 1.52
C LEU A 100 -3.30 12.12 2.01
N LEU A 101 -3.56 11.12 2.85
CA LEU A 101 -2.54 10.12 3.23
C LEU A 101 -2.15 9.26 2.03
N ASP A 102 -3.12 8.82 1.22
CA ASP A 102 -2.85 7.99 0.04
C ASP A 102 -2.01 8.75 -0.98
N ILE A 103 -2.32 10.03 -1.21
CA ILE A 103 -1.49 10.91 -2.06
C ILE A 103 -0.05 11.01 -1.53
N LEU A 104 0.12 11.20 -0.22
CA LEU A 104 1.45 11.27 0.39
C LEU A 104 2.22 9.95 0.24
N GLN A 105 1.54 8.81 0.45
CA GLN A 105 2.12 7.49 0.24
C GLN A 105 2.57 7.30 -1.22
N GLN A 106 1.71 7.62 -2.19
CA GLN A 106 2.03 7.52 -3.61
C GLN A 106 3.23 8.39 -4.00
N LEU A 107 3.32 9.62 -3.46
CA LEU A 107 4.46 10.51 -3.70
C LEU A 107 5.77 9.96 -3.12
N ILE A 108 5.74 9.35 -1.94
CA ILE A 108 6.92 8.72 -1.33
C ILE A 108 7.35 7.50 -2.14
N VAL A 109 6.40 6.62 -2.50
CA VAL A 109 6.66 5.43 -3.32
C VAL A 109 7.24 5.83 -4.67
N ALA A 110 6.66 6.81 -5.35
CA ALA A 110 7.16 7.29 -6.64
C ALA A 110 8.62 7.74 -6.58
N ARG A 111 9.05 8.31 -5.45
CA ARG A 111 10.44 8.72 -5.23
C ARG A 111 11.35 7.52 -4.99
N ILE A 112 10.96 6.59 -4.15
CA ILE A 112 11.75 5.36 -3.88
C ILE A 112 11.92 4.54 -5.17
N LEU A 113 10.87 4.49 -5.99
CA LEU A 113 10.86 3.78 -7.27
C LEU A 113 11.50 4.56 -8.43
N SER A 114 11.89 5.81 -8.24
CA SER A 114 12.51 6.64 -9.29
C SER A 114 13.93 6.15 -9.61
N GLU A 115 14.27 5.99 -10.89
CA GLU A 115 15.62 5.57 -11.32
C GLU A 115 16.71 6.53 -10.81
N ASP A 116 16.43 7.84 -10.83
CA ASP A 116 17.38 8.89 -10.44
C ASP A 116 17.58 9.05 -8.92
N SER A 117 16.94 8.20 -8.11
CA SER A 117 17.01 8.32 -6.65
C SER A 117 18.39 7.97 -6.09
N LYS A 118 18.89 8.86 -5.23
CA LYS A 118 20.16 8.71 -4.51
C LYS A 118 20.10 7.51 -3.56
N ALA A 119 21.20 6.78 -3.43
CA ALA A 119 21.32 5.69 -2.45
C ALA A 119 21.10 6.20 -1.01
N GLY A 120 20.49 5.37 -0.15
CA GLY A 120 20.19 5.69 1.24
C GLY A 120 18.88 6.46 1.44
N ILE A 121 18.25 6.94 0.37
CA ILE A 121 16.99 7.69 0.48
C ILE A 121 15.83 6.82 0.94
N GLU A 122 15.88 5.52 0.64
CA GLU A 122 14.93 4.51 1.11
C GLU A 122 14.86 4.46 2.65
N GLN A 123 16.01 4.51 3.32
CA GLN A 123 16.07 4.52 4.79
C GLN A 123 15.59 5.87 5.35
N ASP A 124 15.98 6.97 4.70
CA ASP A 124 15.55 8.32 5.11
C ASP A 124 14.03 8.46 5.02
N TYR A 125 13.41 7.93 3.96
CA TYR A 125 11.96 7.91 3.81
C TYR A 125 11.26 6.95 4.77
N ALA A 126 11.81 5.76 5.01
CA ALA A 126 11.25 4.85 6.00
C ALA A 126 11.22 5.51 7.39
N ASN A 127 12.33 6.13 7.79
CA ASN A 127 12.44 6.87 9.04
C ASN A 127 11.45 8.04 9.12
N LEU A 128 11.25 8.77 8.04
CA LEU A 128 10.23 9.84 7.99
C LEU A 128 8.81 9.29 8.13
N CYS A 129 8.49 8.19 7.44
CA CYS A 129 7.19 7.51 7.55
C CYS A 129 6.93 7.03 8.99
N LEU A 130 7.93 6.41 9.64
CA LEU A 130 7.85 5.99 11.04
C LEU A 130 7.68 7.17 11.98
N GLU A 131 8.36 8.30 11.73
CA GLU A 131 8.21 9.51 12.55
C GLU A 131 6.81 10.15 12.38
N ILE A 132 6.25 10.16 11.16
CA ILE A 132 4.88 10.60 10.91
C ILE A 132 3.89 9.67 11.62
N ARG A 133 4.07 8.35 11.50
CA ARG A 133 3.25 7.35 12.20
C ARG A 133 3.30 7.57 13.70
N SER A 134 4.50 7.71 14.27
CA SER A 134 4.71 8.01 15.70
C SER A 134 4.00 9.30 16.12
N SER A 135 4.19 10.39 15.38
CA SER A 135 3.56 11.69 15.66
C SER A 135 2.03 11.63 15.61
N TYR A 136 1.48 10.96 14.60
CA TYR A 136 0.06 10.69 14.47
C TYR A 136 -0.49 9.90 15.69
N LEU A 137 0.20 8.83 16.08
CA LEU A 137 -0.19 7.97 17.20
C LEU A 137 -0.02 8.65 18.57
N HIS A 138 0.83 9.66 18.70
CA HIS A 138 1.02 10.38 19.96
C HIS A 138 0.20 11.68 20.03
N THR A 139 -0.51 12.05 18.97
CA THR A 139 -1.31 13.29 18.92
C THR A 139 -2.81 12.98 18.81
N PRO A 140 -3.59 13.00 19.92
CA PRO A 140 -5.01 12.67 19.90
C PRO A 140 -5.86 13.51 18.96
N ALA A 141 -5.57 14.81 18.82
CA ALA A 141 -6.31 15.72 17.95
C ALA A 141 -6.31 15.28 16.49
N ILE A 142 -5.14 14.88 15.98
CA ILE A 142 -4.98 14.38 14.59
C ILE A 142 -5.80 13.11 14.38
N ARG A 143 -5.77 12.18 15.35
CA ARG A 143 -6.54 10.92 15.25
C ARG A 143 -8.03 11.13 15.27
N ILE A 144 -8.52 12.05 16.10
CA ILE A 144 -9.96 12.36 16.15
C ILE A 144 -10.42 12.95 14.82
N LEU A 145 -9.55 13.69 14.14
CA LEU A 145 -9.82 14.23 12.81
C LEU A 145 -9.91 13.12 11.75
N HIS A 146 -9.01 12.12 11.80
CA HIS A 146 -9.04 10.98 10.87
C HIS A 146 -10.17 9.98 11.18
N ASP A 147 -10.34 9.61 12.45
CA ASP A 147 -11.38 8.70 12.93
C ASP A 147 -12.03 9.24 14.21
N PRO A 148 -13.20 9.90 14.09
CA PRO A 148 -13.93 10.42 15.25
C PRO A 148 -14.36 9.35 16.25
N LYS A 149 -14.44 8.08 15.83
CA LYS A 149 -14.79 6.93 16.70
C LYS A 149 -13.58 6.31 17.38
N TYR A 150 -12.37 6.82 17.15
CA TYR A 150 -11.14 6.30 17.73
C TYR A 150 -11.20 6.33 19.27
N ARG A 151 -11.41 5.14 19.87
CA ARG A 151 -11.32 4.94 21.33
C ARG A 151 -10.00 4.24 21.64
N ARG A 152 -9.19 4.82 22.55
CA ARG A 152 -7.87 4.31 23.00
C ARG A 152 -7.82 2.81 23.40
N ARG A 153 -8.96 2.14 23.59
CA ARG A 153 -9.05 0.75 24.07
C ARG A 153 -9.89 -0.18 23.18
N SER A 154 -10.43 0.27 22.04
CA SER A 154 -11.46 -0.50 21.31
C SER A 154 -11.52 -0.20 19.82
N THR A 155 -10.37 -0.22 19.14
CA THR A 155 -10.34 -0.33 17.68
C THR A 155 -9.60 -1.61 17.34
N LYS A 156 -10.33 -2.60 16.80
CA LYS A 156 -9.73 -3.85 16.25
C LYS A 156 -8.72 -3.55 15.13
N HIS A 157 -8.84 -2.38 14.50
CA HIS A 157 -7.98 -1.92 13.42
C HIS A 157 -7.61 -0.45 13.68
N PRO A 158 -6.43 -0.17 14.25
CA PRO A 158 -5.93 1.20 14.30
C PRO A 158 -5.61 1.63 12.86
N LEU A 159 -6.28 2.69 12.42
CA LEU A 159 -5.92 3.41 11.20
C LEU A 159 -4.67 4.24 11.52
N ALA A 160 -3.50 3.63 11.40
CA ALA A 160 -2.21 4.32 11.47
C ALA A 160 -1.68 4.51 10.03
N PRO A 161 -1.04 5.65 9.72
CA PRO A 161 -0.48 5.86 8.40
C PRO A 161 0.76 4.98 8.18
N PHE A 162 1.01 4.67 6.91
CA PHE A 162 2.22 4.00 6.43
C PHE A 162 2.41 2.58 6.95
N LEU A 163 1.34 1.84 7.23
CA LEU A 163 1.47 0.45 7.68
C LEU A 163 1.98 -0.42 6.52
N PRO A 164 2.71 -1.52 6.78
CA PRO A 164 3.21 -2.38 5.71
C PRO A 164 2.13 -2.86 4.75
N ARG A 165 0.92 -3.16 5.25
CA ARG A 165 -0.24 -3.51 4.40
C ARG A 165 -0.56 -2.51 3.29
N ASP A 166 -0.26 -1.23 3.48
CA ASP A 166 -0.53 -0.18 2.50
C ASP A 166 0.38 -0.32 1.26
N TYR A 167 1.50 -1.05 1.39
CA TYR A 167 2.53 -1.21 0.37
C TYR A 167 2.63 -2.64 -0.19
N THR A 168 1.89 -3.61 0.35
CA THR A 168 1.96 -5.02 -0.06
C THR A 168 1.69 -5.21 -1.54
N HIS A 169 0.85 -4.36 -2.15
CA HIS A 169 0.60 -4.39 -3.59
C HIS A 169 1.85 -4.07 -4.43
N VAL A 170 2.71 -3.17 -3.96
CA VAL A 170 4.00 -2.84 -4.61
C VAL A 170 4.98 -4.00 -4.42
N TRP A 171 5.04 -4.57 -3.22
CA TRP A 171 5.86 -5.74 -2.92
C TRP A 171 5.52 -6.92 -3.83
N ARG A 172 4.25 -7.31 -3.92
CA ARG A 172 3.77 -8.38 -4.81
C ARG A 172 4.17 -8.13 -6.26
N ARG A 173 4.03 -6.89 -6.73
CA ARG A 173 4.45 -6.53 -8.10
C ARG A 173 5.95 -6.75 -8.29
N HIS A 174 6.79 -6.31 -7.34
CA HIS A 174 8.25 -6.50 -7.41
C HIS A 174 8.64 -7.97 -7.39
N CYS A 175 8.02 -8.77 -6.51
CA CYS A 175 8.18 -10.22 -6.47
C CYS A 175 7.90 -10.90 -7.81
N SER A 176 6.95 -10.39 -8.59
CA SER A 176 6.55 -10.96 -9.88
C SER A 176 7.44 -10.55 -11.09
N THR A 177 8.42 -9.68 -10.89
CA THR A 177 9.24 -9.10 -11.98
C THR A 177 10.75 -9.35 -11.76
N PRO A 178 11.57 -9.35 -12.83
CA PRO A 178 13.01 -9.58 -12.72
C PRO A 178 13.67 -8.61 -11.74
N HIS A 179 14.60 -9.10 -10.92
CA HIS A 179 15.27 -8.30 -9.91
C HIS A 179 16.02 -7.10 -10.51
N THR A 180 15.87 -5.93 -9.88
CA THR A 180 16.55 -4.69 -10.26
C THR A 180 16.99 -3.92 -9.01
N HIS A 181 17.92 -2.99 -9.15
CA HIS A 181 18.34 -2.11 -8.05
C HIS A 181 17.17 -1.31 -7.42
N ILE A 182 16.10 -1.06 -8.18
CA ILE A 182 14.88 -0.41 -7.69
C ILE A 182 14.18 -1.32 -6.67
N HIS A 183 14.16 -2.63 -6.91
CA HIS A 183 13.57 -3.60 -6.00
C HIS A 183 14.33 -3.64 -4.68
N THR A 184 15.67 -3.65 -4.73
CA THR A 184 16.52 -3.59 -3.53
C THR A 184 16.19 -2.37 -2.66
N ARG A 185 16.10 -1.17 -3.27
CA ARG A 185 15.75 0.05 -2.53
C ARG A 185 14.36 -0.02 -1.92
N PHE A 186 13.39 -0.55 -2.69
CA PHE A 186 12.04 -0.72 -2.16
C PHE A 186 11.99 -1.75 -1.02
N ALA A 187 12.71 -2.87 -1.13
CA ALA A 187 12.79 -3.90 -0.10
C ALA A 187 13.38 -3.34 1.21
N LEU A 188 14.43 -2.51 1.13
CA LEU A 188 15.01 -1.80 2.28
C LEU A 188 13.99 -0.85 2.94
N PHE A 189 13.32 -0.02 2.14
CA PHE A 189 12.27 0.87 2.65
C PHE A 189 11.14 0.08 3.31
N PHE A 190 10.62 -0.93 2.60
CA PHE A 190 9.47 -1.72 3.02
C PHE A 190 9.76 -2.53 4.28
N GLY A 191 10.92 -3.20 4.33
CA GLY A 191 11.40 -3.92 5.52
C GLY A 191 11.51 -3.01 6.74
N SER A 192 12.04 -1.79 6.56
CA SER A 192 12.16 -0.81 7.65
C SER A 192 10.82 -0.40 8.26
N LEU A 193 9.68 -0.54 7.54
CA LEU A 193 8.36 -0.18 8.06
C LEU A 193 7.82 -1.19 9.10
N PHE A 194 8.42 -2.38 9.19
CA PHE A 194 8.09 -3.46 10.13
C PHE A 194 8.73 -3.29 11.52
N ASP A 195 9.40 -2.16 11.79
CA ASP A 195 10.02 -1.84 13.09
C ASP A 195 9.10 -2.19 14.29
N ILE A 196 9.71 -2.72 15.36
CA ILE A 196 9.10 -3.41 16.53
C ILE A 196 8.11 -2.52 17.30
N THR A 197 8.14 -1.20 17.07
CA THR A 197 7.15 -0.24 17.61
C THR A 197 5.75 -0.37 16.97
N SER A 198 5.61 -1.21 15.93
CA SER A 198 4.36 -1.53 15.23
C SER A 198 3.49 -2.57 15.96
N LEU A 199 3.45 -2.55 17.30
CA LEU A 199 2.62 -3.42 18.17
C LEU A 199 1.12 -3.12 18.08
N TYR A 200 0.63 -2.76 16.90
CA TYR A 200 -0.78 -2.74 16.60
C TYR A 200 -1.11 -4.06 15.94
N LEU A 201 -1.62 -4.99 16.75
CA LEU A 201 -2.17 -6.29 16.36
C LEU A 201 -2.90 -6.16 15.01
N GLU A 202 -2.22 -6.57 13.94
CA GLU A 202 -2.80 -6.76 12.62
C GLU A 202 -3.77 -7.92 12.76
N SER A 203 -5.03 -7.61 13.07
CA SER A 203 -6.10 -8.60 13.16
C SER A 203 -6.54 -9.11 11.78
N SER A 204 -5.97 -8.54 10.71
CA SER A 204 -5.99 -9.06 9.34
C SER A 204 -4.65 -9.73 9.04
N LEU A 205 -4.68 -10.91 8.40
CA LEU A 205 -3.48 -11.60 7.90
C LEU A 205 -2.78 -10.81 6.77
N ASP A 206 -3.49 -9.87 6.14
CA ASP A 206 -2.98 -9.07 5.02
C ASP A 206 -2.02 -7.97 5.47
N GLY A 207 -0.84 -7.96 4.84
CA GLY A 207 0.26 -7.03 5.10
C GLY A 207 1.20 -7.43 6.23
N SER A 208 1.01 -8.62 6.81
CA SER A 208 1.93 -9.18 7.79
C SER A 208 3.30 -9.47 7.20
N PHE A 209 4.32 -9.43 8.05
CA PHE A 209 5.69 -9.80 7.63
C PHE A 209 5.70 -11.22 7.09
N GLU A 210 4.96 -12.10 7.74
CA GLU A 210 4.83 -13.51 7.40
C GLU A 210 4.18 -13.74 6.03
N GLU A 211 3.23 -12.90 5.62
CA GLU A 211 2.68 -12.92 4.26
C GLU A 211 3.73 -12.48 3.23
N CYS A 212 4.46 -11.40 3.52
CA CYS A 212 5.46 -10.86 2.60
C CYS A 212 6.62 -11.86 2.36
N VAL A 213 7.03 -12.57 3.41
CA VAL A 213 8.01 -13.68 3.33
C VAL A 213 7.50 -14.78 2.41
N ARG A 214 6.26 -15.23 2.60
CA ARG A 214 5.65 -16.29 1.78
C ARG A 214 5.58 -15.90 0.31
N GLU A 215 5.13 -14.68 0.01
CA GLU A 215 5.03 -14.18 -1.36
C GLU A 215 6.39 -14.21 -2.08
N ALA A 216 7.44 -13.75 -1.41
CA ALA A 216 8.78 -13.72 -1.98
C ALA A 216 9.35 -15.13 -2.22
N LEU A 217 9.10 -16.07 -1.31
CA LEU A 217 9.55 -17.46 -1.47
C LEU A 217 8.81 -18.18 -2.60
N VAL A 218 7.49 -17.98 -2.71
CA VAL A 218 6.67 -18.58 -3.79
C VAL A 218 7.08 -18.06 -5.16
N THR A 219 7.40 -16.77 -5.27
CA THR A 219 7.85 -16.14 -6.51
C THR A 219 9.34 -16.36 -6.81
N GLY A 220 10.10 -16.94 -5.88
CA GLY A 220 11.54 -17.17 -6.01
C GLY A 220 12.40 -15.91 -5.83
N ASN A 221 11.84 -14.81 -5.33
CA ASN A 221 12.57 -13.56 -5.09
C ASN A 221 13.28 -13.57 -3.71
N VAL A 222 14.26 -14.47 -3.57
CA VAL A 222 15.01 -14.68 -2.33
C VAL A 222 15.93 -13.50 -2.01
N GLU A 223 16.48 -12.83 -3.01
CA GLU A 223 17.41 -11.70 -2.81
C GLU A 223 16.71 -10.52 -2.10
N ASP A 224 15.57 -10.06 -2.65
CA ASP A 224 14.82 -8.97 -2.03
C ASP A 224 14.23 -9.36 -0.66
N LEU A 225 13.90 -10.65 -0.46
CA LEU A 225 13.48 -11.17 0.84
C LEU A 225 14.58 -11.00 1.90
N LEU A 226 15.80 -11.41 1.60
CA LEU A 226 16.93 -11.27 2.53
C LEU A 226 17.18 -9.79 2.88
N ILE A 227 17.09 -8.91 1.87
CA ILE A 227 17.21 -7.47 2.07
C ILE A 227 16.09 -6.95 2.99
N MET A 228 14.85 -7.36 2.76
CA MET A 228 13.71 -6.98 3.59
C MET A 228 13.87 -7.46 5.04
N CYS A 229 14.34 -8.70 5.26
CA CYS A 229 14.61 -9.25 6.59
C CYS A 229 15.66 -8.44 7.35
N VAL A 230 16.77 -8.10 6.68
CA VAL A 230 17.83 -7.27 7.26
C VAL A 230 17.30 -5.89 7.63
N ALA A 231 16.53 -5.24 6.75
CA ALA A 231 15.95 -3.93 7.02
C ALA A 231 14.90 -3.94 8.15
N ALA A 232 14.19 -5.06 8.31
CA ALA A 232 13.23 -5.27 9.38
C ALA A 232 13.86 -5.68 10.73
N ASP A 233 15.20 -5.80 10.80
CA ASP A 233 15.94 -6.36 11.94
C ASP A 233 15.38 -7.73 12.38
N ARG A 234 14.99 -8.57 11.41
CA ARG A 234 14.48 -9.92 11.65
C ARG A 234 15.50 -10.97 11.23
N PRO A 235 15.78 -11.97 12.09
CA PRO A 235 16.71 -13.03 11.76
C PRO A 235 16.18 -13.84 10.56
N VAL A 236 17.09 -14.24 9.68
CA VAL A 236 16.78 -15.17 8.58
C VAL A 236 16.84 -16.59 9.15
N ASP A 237 15.67 -17.12 9.51
CA ASP A 237 15.50 -18.52 9.89
C ASP A 237 14.94 -19.29 8.70
N VAL A 238 15.83 -19.94 7.96
CA VAL A 238 15.50 -20.67 6.72
C VAL A 238 14.51 -21.80 7.00
N ASP A 239 14.69 -22.53 8.09
CA ASP A 239 13.81 -23.65 8.44
C ASP A 239 12.40 -23.14 8.75
N HIS A 240 12.28 -22.07 9.53
CA HIS A 240 11.00 -21.44 9.80
C HIS A 240 10.34 -20.88 8.53
N MET A 241 11.11 -20.20 7.68
CA MET A 241 10.62 -19.65 6.41
C MET A 241 10.12 -20.75 5.46
N CYS A 242 10.85 -21.86 5.34
CA CYS A 242 10.42 -23.03 4.57
C CYS A 242 9.13 -23.63 5.16
N MET A 243 9.06 -23.81 6.49
CA MET A 243 7.84 -24.29 7.16
C MET A 243 6.63 -23.39 6.89
N MET A 244 6.81 -22.06 6.84
CA MET A 244 5.72 -21.13 6.53
C MET A 244 5.17 -21.31 5.11
N VAL A 245 6.04 -21.60 4.14
CA VAL A 245 5.63 -21.88 2.75
C VAL A 245 4.93 -23.22 2.66
N THR A 246 5.49 -24.27 3.28
CA THR A 246 4.88 -25.60 3.33
C THR A 246 3.48 -25.53 3.94
N HIS A 247 3.35 -24.85 5.09
CA HIS A 247 2.06 -24.69 5.75
C HIS A 247 1.05 -23.90 4.91
N ALA A 248 1.48 -22.85 4.20
CA ALA A 248 0.62 -22.13 3.26
C ALA A 248 0.19 -23.01 2.08
N GLY A 249 1.09 -23.87 1.58
CA GLY A 249 0.78 -24.86 0.56
C GLY A 249 -0.23 -25.92 1.02
N GLU A 250 -0.09 -26.42 2.25
CA GLU A 250 -1.05 -27.31 2.89
C GLU A 250 -2.43 -26.65 3.04
N GLN A 251 -2.47 -25.39 3.49
CA GLN A 251 -3.72 -24.63 3.61
C GLN A 251 -4.37 -24.38 2.25
N LEU A 252 -3.59 -24.04 1.21
CA LEU A 252 -4.09 -23.88 -0.15
C LEU A 252 -4.61 -25.20 -0.71
N ARG A 253 -3.89 -26.31 -0.49
CA ARG A 253 -4.34 -27.65 -0.88
C ARG A 253 -5.65 -28.01 -0.19
N HIS A 254 -5.75 -27.81 1.12
CA HIS A 254 -6.98 -28.04 1.86
C HIS A 254 -8.13 -27.17 1.35
N TYR A 255 -7.86 -25.91 1.00
CA TYR A 255 -8.83 -25.02 0.39
C TYR A 255 -9.29 -25.51 -1.00
N LEU A 256 -8.37 -25.96 -1.85
CA LEU A 256 -8.71 -26.51 -3.17
C LEU A 256 -9.51 -27.83 -3.06
N GLU A 257 -9.12 -28.73 -2.15
CA GLU A 257 -9.84 -29.97 -1.87
C GLU A 257 -11.25 -29.72 -1.32
N THR A 258 -11.41 -28.66 -0.51
CA THR A 258 -12.74 -28.23 -0.03
C THR A 258 -13.55 -27.53 -1.11
N MET A 259 -12.95 -26.72 -1.99
CA MET A 259 -13.63 -26.12 -3.15
C MET A 259 -14.18 -27.18 -4.12
N ASP A 260 -13.38 -28.20 -4.46
CA ASP A 260 -13.84 -29.28 -5.35
C ASP A 260 -15.00 -30.08 -4.74
N THR A 261 -14.95 -30.37 -3.43
CA THR A 261 -16.06 -31.03 -2.71
C THR A 261 -17.30 -30.15 -2.55
N TRP A 262 -17.13 -28.82 -2.45
CA TRP A 262 -18.22 -27.85 -2.36
C TRP A 262 -18.97 -27.65 -3.69
N ILE A 263 -18.32 -27.92 -4.82
CA ILE A 263 -18.94 -27.83 -6.16
C ILE A 263 -19.62 -29.17 -6.53
N THR A 264 -19.12 -30.32 -6.03
CA THR A 264 -19.51 -31.63 -6.58
C THR A 264 -20.39 -32.51 -5.70
N THR A 265 -20.47 -32.31 -4.38
CA THR A 265 -21.06 -33.37 -3.52
C THR A 265 -22.25 -33.02 -2.63
N GLU A 266 -22.31 -31.92 -1.87
CA GLU A 266 -23.52 -31.56 -1.08
C GLU A 266 -23.59 -30.04 -0.81
N PRO A 267 -24.38 -29.26 -1.57
CA PRO A 267 -24.55 -27.84 -1.29
C PRO A 267 -25.33 -27.66 0.03
N THR A 268 -24.83 -26.80 0.91
CA THR A 268 -25.59 -26.41 2.11
C THR A 268 -26.87 -25.66 1.73
N PRO A 269 -27.93 -25.64 2.56
CA PRO A 269 -29.18 -24.93 2.26
C PRO A 269 -28.99 -23.42 1.96
N GLN A 270 -27.94 -22.81 2.52
CA GLN A 270 -27.54 -21.43 2.25
C GLN A 270 -26.82 -21.24 0.90
N GLN A 271 -26.25 -22.32 0.33
CA GLN A 271 -25.65 -22.35 -1.00
C GLN A 271 -26.70 -22.64 -2.08
N GLU A 272 -27.67 -23.51 -1.83
CA GLU A 272 -28.84 -23.67 -2.70
C GLU A 272 -29.59 -22.34 -2.86
N LEU A 273 -29.77 -21.61 -1.75
CA LEU A 273 -30.35 -20.26 -1.76
C LEU A 273 -29.52 -19.27 -2.58
N ARG A 274 -28.18 -19.37 -2.56
CA ARG A 274 -27.29 -18.52 -3.38
C ARG A 274 -27.28 -18.91 -4.86
N MET A 275 -27.41 -20.20 -5.18
CA MET A 275 -27.53 -20.67 -6.57
C MET A 275 -28.86 -20.22 -7.18
N GLN A 276 -29.96 -20.35 -6.43
CA GLN A 276 -31.27 -19.81 -6.83
C GLN A 276 -31.28 -18.28 -6.89
N GLN A 277 -30.58 -17.61 -5.96
CA GLN A 277 -30.43 -16.15 -6.01
C GLN A 277 -29.54 -15.70 -7.17
N ASN A 278 -28.50 -16.43 -7.56
CA ASN A 278 -27.66 -16.10 -8.71
C ASN A 278 -28.40 -16.30 -10.04
N GLU A 279 -29.29 -17.29 -10.14
CA GLU A 279 -30.19 -17.44 -11.29
C GLU A 279 -31.22 -16.29 -11.37
N GLN A 280 -31.67 -15.75 -10.23
CA GLN A 280 -32.54 -14.56 -10.20
C GLN A 280 -31.78 -13.22 -10.36
N HIS A 281 -30.54 -13.10 -9.89
CA HIS A 281 -29.77 -11.85 -9.91
C HIS A 281 -29.11 -11.55 -11.26
N GLN A 282 -29.10 -12.49 -12.21
CA GLN A 282 -28.76 -12.17 -13.60
C GLN A 282 -29.86 -11.35 -14.32
N LEU A 283 -31.03 -11.15 -13.69
CA LEU A 283 -32.10 -10.29 -14.23
C LEU A 283 -32.22 -8.92 -13.54
N ILE A 284 -31.55 -8.67 -12.42
CA ILE A 284 -31.71 -7.42 -11.66
C ILE A 284 -30.37 -6.94 -11.10
N GLN A 285 -29.53 -6.39 -11.97
CA GLN A 285 -28.61 -5.34 -11.52
C GLN A 285 -29.44 -4.11 -11.17
N ASN A 286 -29.54 -3.78 -9.89
CA ASN A 286 -29.42 -2.41 -9.35
C ASN A 286 -29.86 -2.36 -7.87
N ALA A 287 -29.06 -1.65 -7.07
CA ALA A 287 -29.35 -1.06 -5.75
C ALA A 287 -28.84 -1.78 -4.47
N GLN A 288 -27.85 -1.11 -3.88
CA GLN A 288 -27.66 -0.84 -2.43
C GLN A 288 -26.97 -1.88 -1.53
N ASP A 289 -25.87 -1.40 -0.94
CA ASP A 289 -25.18 -1.72 0.32
C ASP A 289 -25.64 -2.94 1.13
N SER A 290 -24.69 -3.80 1.51
CA SER A 290 -24.69 -4.47 2.83
C SER A 290 -23.30 -5.01 3.20
N ASP A 291 -22.69 -4.30 4.14
CA ASP A 291 -21.38 -4.46 4.78
C ASP A 291 -21.31 -5.70 5.74
N ALA A 292 -21.82 -6.86 5.31
CA ALA A 292 -22.01 -8.03 6.20
C ALA A 292 -21.65 -9.41 5.61
N GLN A 293 -20.80 -9.49 4.58
CA GLN A 293 -20.40 -10.79 3.96
C GLN A 293 -18.95 -11.24 4.20
N LEU A 294 -18.17 -10.53 5.01
CA LEU A 294 -16.72 -10.77 5.18
C LEU A 294 -16.32 -11.98 6.05
N SER A 295 -17.25 -12.79 6.59
CA SER A 295 -16.89 -13.92 7.47
C SER A 295 -16.85 -15.30 6.79
N SER A 296 -16.97 -15.37 5.45
CA SER A 296 -17.00 -16.67 4.74
C SER A 296 -16.09 -16.77 3.52
N GLN A 297 -15.33 -15.71 3.20
CA GLN A 297 -14.34 -15.76 2.13
C GLN A 297 -13.00 -16.26 2.70
N PRO A 298 -12.27 -17.13 1.97
CA PRO A 298 -10.90 -17.45 2.35
C PRO A 298 -10.07 -16.15 2.40
N PRO A 299 -9.01 -16.11 3.23
CA PRO A 299 -8.06 -15.00 3.18
C PRO A 299 -7.60 -14.72 1.75
N GLU A 300 -7.42 -13.45 1.39
CA GLU A 300 -7.21 -13.05 -0.01
C GLU A 300 -5.95 -13.70 -0.62
N TRP A 301 -4.96 -14.02 0.21
CA TRP A 301 -3.75 -14.74 -0.17
C TRP A 301 -3.96 -16.24 -0.40
N LEU A 302 -5.06 -16.85 0.05
CA LEU A 302 -5.41 -18.25 -0.25
C LEU A 302 -6.16 -18.41 -1.58
N ILE A 303 -6.37 -17.31 -2.33
CA ILE A 303 -7.10 -17.32 -3.60
C ILE A 303 -6.20 -17.89 -4.71
N PRO A 304 -6.58 -19.01 -5.37
CA PRO A 304 -5.78 -19.66 -6.41
C PRO A 304 -5.40 -18.73 -7.58
N ASP A 305 -6.27 -17.80 -7.94
CA ASP A 305 -6.01 -16.83 -9.02
C ASP A 305 -4.74 -15.99 -8.79
N ARG A 306 -4.30 -15.81 -7.54
CA ARG A 306 -3.07 -15.08 -7.20
C ARG A 306 -1.80 -15.84 -7.53
N TYR A 307 -1.81 -17.17 -7.40
CA TYR A 307 -0.62 -17.99 -7.58
C TYR A 307 -0.45 -18.51 -9.02
N LYS A 308 -1.24 -18.01 -9.98
CA LYS A 308 -1.33 -18.58 -11.34
C LYS A 308 -1.43 -20.11 -11.28
N VAL A 309 -2.29 -20.60 -10.39
CA VAL A 309 -2.49 -22.04 -10.14
C VAL A 309 -2.88 -22.69 -11.45
N HIS A 310 -1.99 -23.51 -12.00
CA HIS A 310 -2.27 -24.27 -13.19
C HIS A 310 -3.28 -25.39 -12.87
N PRO A 311 -4.05 -25.89 -13.84
CA PRO A 311 -5.04 -26.95 -13.63
C PRO A 311 -4.46 -28.23 -12.98
N ASP A 312 -3.15 -28.43 -13.10
CA ASP A 312 -2.41 -29.56 -12.55
C ASP A 312 -1.74 -29.26 -11.20
N THR A 313 -1.96 -28.11 -10.57
CA THR A 313 -1.29 -27.74 -9.31
C THR A 313 -1.56 -28.74 -8.18
N ILE A 314 -2.76 -29.32 -8.09
CA ILE A 314 -3.05 -30.38 -7.10
C ILE A 314 -2.16 -31.61 -7.34
N LEU A 315 -1.91 -31.96 -8.60
CA LEU A 315 -1.02 -33.08 -8.96
C LEU A 315 0.45 -32.74 -8.63
N ARG A 316 0.89 -31.50 -8.88
CA ARG A 316 2.25 -31.06 -8.55
C ARG A 316 2.52 -31.01 -7.04
N LEU A 317 1.54 -30.56 -6.25
CA LEU A 317 1.63 -30.53 -4.79
C LEU A 317 1.65 -31.94 -4.19
N LYS A 318 0.96 -32.91 -4.80
CA LYS A 318 1.04 -34.34 -4.39
C LYS A 318 2.41 -34.97 -4.62
N VAL A 319 3.17 -34.49 -5.60
CA VAL A 319 4.51 -35.02 -5.94
C VAL A 319 5.60 -34.50 -5.00
N ILE A 320 5.36 -33.42 -4.25
CA ILE A 320 6.32 -32.84 -3.30
C ILE A 320 6.31 -33.61 -1.95
N ASP A 321 5.28 -34.41 -1.68
CA ASP A 321 5.11 -35.21 -0.45
C ASP A 321 5.70 -36.64 -0.54
N GLU A 322 6.45 -36.99 -1.59
CA GLU A 322 7.16 -38.28 -1.77
C GLU A 322 8.69 -38.15 -1.67
#